data_AF-A0A1F7FLE9-F1
#
_entry.id   AF-A0A1F7FLE9-F1
#
_cell.length_a   1.000
_cell.length_b   1.000
_cell.length_c   1.000
_cell.angle_alpha   90.00
_cell.angle_beta   90.00
_cell.angle_gamma   90.00
#
_symmetry.space_group_name_H-M   'P 1'
#
loop_
_entity.id
_entity.type
_entity.pdbx_description
1 polymer ?
#
loop_
_entity_poly.entity_id
_entity_poly.type
_entity_poly.pdbx_seq_one_letter_code
_entity_poly.pdbx_strand_id
1 'polypeptide(L)'
;MLKNRSIIFITLCACMAMLPACVKKQDPSPRYDADACLLCSHWGHAEDAGKCFICKGTAVCTFCDGKGKRLLGTKDAWYEAPCQFCNGTGKCHYCEGTGKCFLCKGTGKYIPLKPEPKGGQ
;
A
#
# COMPACT_ATOMS: atom_id res chain seq x y z
N MET A 1 -49.78 46.42 -23.37
CA MET A 1 -48.46 45.75 -23.51
C MET A 1 -48.23 44.72 -22.37
N LEU A 2 -49.04 43.66 -22.26
CA LEU A 2 -48.89 42.64 -21.19
C LEU A 2 -48.87 41.17 -21.66
N LYS A 3 -49.09 40.88 -22.94
CA LYS A 3 -49.27 39.50 -23.43
C LYS A 3 -47.96 38.75 -23.75
N ASN A 4 -46.83 39.46 -23.89
CA ASN A 4 -45.53 38.87 -24.25
C ASN A 4 -44.63 38.50 -23.06
N ARG A 5 -44.88 39.01 -21.84
CA ARG A 5 -44.01 38.72 -20.68
C ARG A 5 -44.27 37.32 -20.10
N SER A 6 -45.51 36.84 -20.12
CA SER A 6 -45.85 35.50 -19.59
C SER A 6 -45.34 34.35 -20.45
N ILE A 7 -45.25 34.51 -21.77
CA ILE A 7 -44.79 33.44 -22.67
C ILE A 7 -43.29 33.20 -22.48
N ILE A 8 -42.50 34.27 -22.31
CA ILE A 8 -41.05 34.19 -22.11
C ILE A 8 -40.68 33.45 -20.82
N PHE A 9 -41.41 33.70 -19.72
CA PHE A 9 -41.16 33.00 -18.46
C PHE A 9 -41.50 31.50 -18.53
N ILE A 10 -42.54 31.12 -19.27
CA ILE A 10 -42.93 29.70 -19.42
C ILE A 10 -41.90 28.95 -20.28
N THR A 11 -41.33 29.59 -21.31
CA THR A 11 -40.31 28.95 -22.16
C THR A 11 -38.97 28.76 -21.43
N LEU A 12 -38.58 29.71 -20.59
CA LEU A 12 -37.35 29.60 -19.78
C LEU A 12 -37.41 28.49 -18.72
N CYS A 13 -38.57 28.30 -18.07
CA CYS A 13 -38.77 27.19 -17.11
C CYS A 13 -38.76 25.81 -17.79
N ALA A 14 -39.31 25.69 -19.00
CA ALA A 14 -39.31 24.43 -19.73
C ALA A 14 -37.89 23.99 -20.16
N CYS A 15 -36.99 24.92 -20.46
CA CYS A 15 -35.60 24.61 -20.81
C CYS A 15 -34.75 24.14 -19.63
N MET A 16 -35.01 24.60 -18.39
CA MET A 16 -34.25 24.13 -17.22
C MET A 16 -34.67 22.73 -16.75
N ALA A 17 -35.89 22.28 -17.05
CA ALA A 17 -36.38 20.96 -16.65
C ALA A 17 -35.90 19.80 -17.54
N MET A 18 -35.27 20.09 -18.68
CA MET A 18 -34.81 19.06 -19.63
C MET A 18 -33.31 18.80 -19.58
N LEU A 19 -32.56 19.40 -18.64
CA LEU A 19 -31.18 18.99 -18.42
C LEU A 19 -31.20 17.64 -17.69
N PRO A 20 -30.81 16.53 -18.36
CA PRO A 20 -30.70 15.26 -17.66
C PRO A 20 -29.70 15.47 -16.52
N ALA A 21 -30.17 15.26 -15.29
CA ALA A 21 -29.29 15.22 -14.14
C ALA A 21 -28.29 14.09 -14.39
N CYS A 22 -27.08 14.43 -14.83
CA CYS A 22 -25.99 13.49 -14.97
C CYS A 22 -25.61 13.02 -13.57
N VAL A 23 -26.29 11.96 -13.09
CA VAL A 23 -25.86 11.22 -11.92
C VAL A 23 -24.55 10.57 -12.30
N LYS A 24 -23.44 11.19 -11.88
CA LYS A 24 -22.11 10.62 -12.03
C LYS A 24 -22.11 9.30 -11.25
N LYS A 25 -22.23 8.17 -11.95
CA LYS A 25 -22.04 6.86 -11.34
C LYS A 25 -20.61 6.82 -10.81
N GLN A 26 -20.46 6.80 -9.49
CA GLN A 26 -19.17 6.55 -8.87
C GLN A 26 -18.82 5.09 -9.15
N ASP A 27 -17.62 4.85 -9.66
CA ASP A 27 -17.08 3.51 -9.76
C ASP A 27 -16.64 3.07 -8.34
N PRO A 28 -17.24 2.01 -7.76
CA PRO A 28 -16.84 1.51 -6.46
C PRO A 28 -15.57 0.66 -6.51
N SER A 29 -14.96 0.46 -7.69
CA SER A 29 -13.77 -0.37 -7.84
C SER A 29 -12.60 0.16 -6.98
N PRO A 30 -11.84 -0.74 -6.32
CA PRO A 30 -10.64 -0.35 -5.61
C PRO A 30 -9.63 0.29 -6.56
N ARG A 31 -8.99 1.38 -6.14
CA ARG A 31 -7.89 2.02 -6.89
C ARG A 31 -6.57 1.24 -6.86
N TYR A 32 -6.58 0.06 -6.25
CA TYR A 32 -5.44 -0.83 -6.08
C TYR A 32 -5.76 -2.19 -6.65
N ASP A 33 -4.74 -2.94 -7.03
CA ASP A 33 -4.89 -4.35 -7.40
C ASP A 33 -5.32 -5.16 -6.17
N ALA A 34 -6.56 -5.63 -6.18
CA ALA A 34 -7.18 -6.39 -5.08
C ALA A 34 -6.51 -7.76 -4.86
N ASP A 35 -5.85 -8.30 -5.89
CA ASP A 35 -5.15 -9.58 -5.82
C ASP A 35 -3.69 -9.43 -5.37
N ALA A 36 -3.15 -8.21 -5.41
CA ALA A 36 -1.81 -7.92 -4.97
C ALA A 36 -1.70 -7.78 -3.45
N CYS A 37 -0.58 -8.22 -2.89
CA CYS A 37 -0.27 -7.95 -1.50
C CYS A 37 -0.16 -6.44 -1.28
N LEU A 38 -1.01 -5.87 -0.41
CA LEU A 38 -1.04 -4.43 -0.13
C LEU A 38 0.33 -3.85 0.27
N LEU A 39 1.14 -4.61 1.02
CA LEU A 39 2.49 -4.17 1.38
C LEU A 39 3.41 -4.12 0.15
N CYS A 40 3.29 -5.11 -0.74
CA CYS A 40 4.10 -5.19 -1.95
C CYS A 40 3.63 -4.21 -3.03
N SER A 41 2.33 -3.97 -3.19
CA SER A 41 1.80 -3.03 -4.18
C SER A 41 1.94 -1.57 -3.75
N HIS A 42 1.96 -1.28 -2.45
CA HIS A 42 2.09 0.09 -1.96
C HIS A 42 3.55 0.53 -1.72
N TRP A 43 4.41 -0.38 -1.24
CA TRP A 43 5.80 -0.06 -0.86
C TRP A 43 6.87 -0.86 -1.62
N GLY A 44 6.46 -1.85 -2.40
CA GLY A 44 7.35 -2.65 -3.25
C GLY A 44 7.28 -2.19 -4.70
N HIS A 45 8.39 -2.38 -5.42
CA HIS A 45 8.31 -2.42 -6.88
C HIS A 45 7.68 -3.76 -7.30
N ALA A 46 7.04 -3.81 -8.47
CA ALA A 46 6.34 -5.02 -8.92
C ALA A 46 7.27 -6.25 -8.97
N GLU A 47 8.54 -6.05 -9.33
CA GLU A 47 9.61 -7.05 -9.35
C GLU A 47 10.06 -7.54 -7.96
N ASP A 48 9.65 -6.84 -6.91
CA ASP A 48 9.91 -7.17 -5.51
C ASP A 48 8.69 -7.77 -4.79
N ALA A 49 7.62 -8.07 -5.53
CA ALA A 49 6.44 -8.72 -4.97
C ALA A 49 6.84 -10.01 -4.23
N GLY A 50 6.39 -10.13 -2.97
CA GLY A 50 6.72 -11.26 -2.12
C GLY A 50 8.06 -11.12 -1.37
N LYS A 51 8.92 -10.16 -1.69
CA LYS A 51 10.18 -9.96 -0.95
C LYS A 51 9.94 -9.12 0.31
N CYS A 52 10.77 -9.34 1.32
CA CYS A 52 10.79 -8.49 2.51
C CYS A 52 11.13 -7.06 2.10
N PHE A 53 10.31 -6.08 2.48
CA PHE A 53 10.50 -4.70 2.04
C PHE A 53 11.79 -4.06 2.59
N ILE A 54 12.27 -4.51 3.75
CA ILE A 54 13.47 -3.98 4.41
C ILE A 54 14.76 -4.50 3.76
N CYS A 55 14.87 -5.83 3.60
CA CYS A 55 16.10 -6.43 3.05
C CYS A 55 16.01 -6.77 1.55
N LYS A 56 14.89 -6.44 0.90
CA LYS A 56 14.64 -6.66 -0.53
C LYS A 56 14.90 -8.11 -0.99
N GLY A 57 14.57 -9.07 -0.13
CA GLY A 57 14.74 -10.50 -0.43
C GLY A 57 16.09 -11.10 -0.02
N THR A 58 17.07 -10.28 0.36
CA THR A 58 18.43 -10.78 0.67
C THR A 58 18.51 -11.61 1.95
N ALA A 59 17.51 -11.50 2.84
CA ALA A 59 17.53 -12.08 4.19
C ALA A 59 18.65 -11.55 5.12
N VAL A 60 19.44 -10.59 4.67
CA VAL A 60 20.58 -10.02 5.39
C VAL A 60 20.15 -8.78 6.18
N CYS A 61 20.69 -8.61 7.39
CA CYS A 61 20.51 -7.39 8.16
C CYS A 61 21.20 -6.22 7.46
N THR A 62 20.42 -5.24 7.00
CA THR A 62 20.90 -4.04 6.30
C THR A 62 21.63 -3.05 7.21
N PHE A 63 21.50 -3.19 8.54
CA PHE A 63 22.17 -2.31 9.51
C PHE A 63 23.61 -2.70 9.81
N CYS A 64 23.99 -3.96 9.51
CA CYS A 64 25.33 -4.47 9.75
C CYS A 64 25.88 -5.30 8.57
N ASP A 65 25.20 -5.24 7.42
CA ASP A 65 25.54 -6.00 6.21
C ASP A 65 25.75 -7.49 6.47
N GLY A 66 24.95 -8.07 7.37
CA GLY A 66 25.04 -9.49 7.72
C GLY A 66 26.18 -9.87 8.66
N LYS A 67 27.04 -8.93 9.06
CA LYS A 67 28.18 -9.21 9.95
C LYS A 67 27.76 -9.57 11.37
N GLY A 68 26.53 -9.21 11.76
CA GLY A 68 26.04 -9.38 13.13
C GLY A 68 26.65 -8.41 14.14
N LYS A 69 27.63 -7.59 13.75
CA LYS A 69 28.33 -6.64 14.62
C LYS A 69 28.38 -5.26 14.00
N ARG A 70 28.52 -4.23 14.82
CA ARG A 70 28.75 -2.83 14.40
C ARG A 70 29.82 -2.20 15.28
N LEU A 71 30.54 -1.24 14.71
CA LEU A 71 31.42 -0.37 15.48
C LEU A 71 30.55 0.67 16.19
N LEU A 72 30.63 0.71 17.51
CA LEU A 72 30.03 1.72 18.36
C LEU A 72 31.14 2.49 19.06
N GLY A 73 30.93 3.78 19.29
CA GLY A 73 31.99 4.60 19.84
C GLY A 73 31.69 6.08 19.77
N THR A 74 32.59 6.84 20.39
CA THR A 74 32.71 8.28 20.20
C THR A 74 33.90 8.55 19.28
N LYS A 75 34.18 9.82 18.99
CA LYS A 75 35.32 10.18 18.11
C LYS A 75 36.66 9.62 18.59
N ASP A 76 36.81 9.42 19.90
CA ASP A 76 38.09 9.09 20.54
C ASP A 76 38.22 7.61 20.92
N ALA A 77 37.15 6.81 20.84
CA ALA A 77 37.18 5.40 21.17
C ALA A 77 36.09 4.61 20.43
N TRP A 78 36.47 3.48 19.81
CA TRP A 78 35.58 2.57 19.08
C TRP A 78 35.71 1.15 19.61
N TYR A 79 34.59 0.43 19.69
CA TYR A 79 34.56 -0.99 20.01
C TYR A 79 33.52 -1.71 19.15
N GLU A 80 33.76 -3.00 18.90
CA GLU A 80 32.77 -3.86 18.25
C GLU A 80 31.70 -4.28 19.26
N ALA A 81 30.44 -4.09 18.89
CA ALA A 81 29.30 -4.57 19.65
C ALA A 81 28.37 -5.40 18.75
N PRO A 82 27.59 -6.34 19.31
CA PRO A 82 26.52 -7.00 18.59
C PRO A 82 25.57 -5.96 17.99
N CYS A 83 25.20 -6.17 16.73
CA CYS A 83 24.20 -5.35 16.07
C CYS A 83 22.85 -5.55 16.76
N GLN A 84 22.33 -4.48 17.36
CA GLN A 84 21.06 -4.48 18.09
C GLN A 84 19.85 -4.79 17.20
N PHE A 85 19.93 -4.47 15.91
CA PHE A 85 18.82 -4.73 14.96
C PHE A 85 18.67 -6.20 14.58
N CYS A 86 19.72 -7.01 14.75
CA CYS A 86 19.66 -8.45 14.46
C CYS A 86 20.13 -9.30 15.64
N ASN A 87 20.33 -8.72 16.82
CA ASN A 87 20.86 -9.38 18.01
C ASN A 87 22.09 -10.26 17.73
N GLY A 88 23.06 -9.75 16.98
CA GLY A 88 24.26 -10.53 16.66
C GLY A 88 24.14 -11.52 15.49
N THR A 89 22.93 -11.83 15.01
CA THR A 89 22.72 -12.94 14.06
C THR A 89 23.13 -12.65 12.61
N GLY A 90 23.19 -11.37 12.22
CA GLY A 90 23.36 -10.95 10.82
C GLY A 90 22.12 -11.14 9.94
N LYS A 91 21.06 -11.76 10.44
CA LYS A 91 19.82 -11.98 9.68
C LYS A 91 18.92 -10.76 9.75
N CYS A 92 18.18 -10.50 8.67
CA CYS A 92 17.13 -9.48 8.69
C CYS A 92 16.06 -9.88 9.72
N HIS A 93 15.91 -9.06 10.77
CA HIS A 93 14.96 -9.31 11.85
C HIS A 93 13.50 -9.28 11.36
N TYR A 94 13.17 -8.38 10.44
CA TYR A 94 11.80 -8.19 9.94
C TYR A 94 11.24 -9.36 9.13
N CYS A 95 12.10 -10.22 8.61
CA CYS A 95 11.68 -11.44 7.92
C CYS A 95 12.29 -12.68 8.55
N GLU A 96 12.91 -12.57 9.72
CA GLU A 96 13.60 -13.66 10.42
C GLU A 96 14.61 -14.41 9.52
N GLY A 97 15.26 -13.68 8.61
CA GLY A 97 16.18 -14.27 7.63
C GLY A 97 15.54 -15.11 6.52
N THR A 98 14.23 -15.04 6.31
CA THR A 98 13.57 -15.71 5.17
C THR A 98 13.67 -14.94 3.86
N GLY A 99 13.90 -13.62 3.92
CA GLY A 99 13.83 -12.72 2.77
C GLY A 99 12.41 -12.49 2.25
N LYS A 100 11.38 -13.10 2.86
CA LYS A 100 10.00 -13.04 2.38
C LYS A 100 9.23 -11.91 3.04
N CYS A 101 8.27 -11.35 2.31
CA CYS A 101 7.27 -10.43 2.84
C CYS A 101 6.50 -11.15 3.96
N PHE A 102 6.41 -10.53 5.14
CA PHE A 102 5.75 -11.14 6.29
C PHE A 102 4.23 -11.27 6.09
N LEU A 103 3.63 -10.40 5.27
CA LEU A 103 2.20 -10.34 5.02
C LEU A 103 1.75 -11.41 4.02
N CYS A 104 2.37 -11.47 2.83
CA CYS A 104 2.03 -12.45 1.79
C CYS A 104 2.90 -13.71 1.81
N LYS A 105 3.79 -13.87 2.79
CA LYS A 105 4.65 -15.05 2.96
C LYS A 105 5.47 -15.42 1.71
N GLY A 106 5.81 -14.44 0.89
CA GLY A 106 6.58 -14.66 -0.35
C GLY A 106 5.75 -14.71 -1.63
N THR A 107 4.42 -14.74 -1.56
CA THR A 107 3.59 -14.94 -2.77
C THR A 107 3.43 -13.68 -3.62
N GLY A 108 3.58 -12.50 -3.01
CA GLY A 108 3.26 -11.23 -3.66
C GLY A 108 1.76 -10.95 -3.79
N LYS A 109 0.90 -11.89 -3.37
CA LYS A 109 -0.55 -11.81 -3.50
C LYS A 109 -1.25 -11.49 -2.18
N TYR A 110 -2.47 -10.98 -2.27
CA TYR A 110 -3.34 -10.80 -1.12
C TYR A 110 -3.61 -12.14 -0.43
N ILE A 111 -3.49 -12.15 0.90
CA ILE A 111 -3.87 -13.29 1.75
C ILE A 111 -4.89 -12.75 2.76
N PRO A 112 -6.16 -13.19 2.71
CA PRO A 112 -7.14 -12.74 3.67
C PRO A 112 -6.78 -13.21 5.08
N LEU A 113 -6.64 -12.27 6.03
CA LEU A 113 -6.28 -12.57 7.42
C LEU A 113 -7.45 -13.20 8.21
N LYS A 114 -8.67 -13.13 7.67
CA LYS A 114 -9.87 -13.87 8.09
C LYS A 114 -10.70 -14.18 6.83
N PRO A 115 -11.41 -15.32 6.78
CA PRO A 115 -12.43 -15.49 5.75
C PRO A 115 -13.47 -14.38 5.95
N GLU A 116 -13.65 -13.53 4.96
CA GLU A 116 -14.81 -12.64 4.92
C GLU A 116 -16.07 -13.51 4.91
N PRO A 117 -17.12 -13.17 5.68
CA PRO A 117 -18.41 -13.78 5.48
C PRO A 117 -18.81 -13.49 4.04
N LYS A 118 -18.99 -14.55 3.23
CA LYS A 118 -19.49 -14.41 1.86
C LYS A 118 -20.82 -13.67 1.95
N GLY A 119 -20.84 -12.42 1.49
CA GLY A 119 -22.07 -11.65 1.34
C GLY A 119 -23.00 -12.46 0.44
N GLY A 120 -24.14 -12.87 1.00
CA GLY A 120 -25.18 -13.57 0.27
C GLY A 120 -25.65 -12.71 -0.91
N GLN A 121 -25.69 -13.33 -2.08
CA GLN A 121 -26.54 -12.89 -3.19
C GLN A 121 -27.94 -13.45 -2.96
#